data_AF-A0A1F6MQ40-F1
#
_entry.id   AF-A0A1F6MQ40-F1
#
_cell.length_a   1.000
_cell.length_b   1.000
_cell.length_c   1.000
_cell.angle_alpha   90.00
_cell.angle_beta   90.00
_cell.angle_gamma   90.00
#
_symmetry.space_group_name_H-M   'P 1'
#
loop_
_entity.id
_entity.type
_entity.pdbx_description
1 polymer ?
#
loop_
_entity_poly.entity_id
_entity_poly.type
_entity_poly.pdbx_seq_one_letter_code
_entity_poly.pdbx_strand_id
1 'polypeptide(L)'
;MEYIQFPTSVEFLDGKEPNTGLVSITPCQQGYGATLGNALRRVLLSSLPGAAAESIRIEGVQHEFSAISGVLEDVIQIILNVKQIAARVHGDEPVTITLSKKGTGDVTIGEFEKNANVEIINPELKILTVTDDAAQINMEITIGKGSGYMPVVEKNTKELPLGTIAIDSLYTPIRDVGYDVELTRVGEVTDYEKLTMTIETNGTITPKDAMSHATKILMDHFALILDAAGGESPAEEETPMPAEEEAVSEDATEAPAEDVAVMASSEEKAGVEEEKPKKRGRKKKTEQAQ
;
A
#
# COMPACT_ATOMS: atom_id res chain seq x y z
N MET A 1 32.63 21.38 -7.05
CA MET A 1 31.98 20.19 -6.47
C MET A 1 31.02 19.69 -7.53
N GLU A 2 31.17 18.46 -8.00
CA GLU A 2 30.16 17.86 -8.87
C GLU A 2 28.87 17.76 -8.06
N TYR A 3 27.85 18.51 -8.48
CA TYR A 3 26.52 18.40 -7.89
C TYR A 3 25.97 17.03 -8.25
N ILE A 4 25.69 16.22 -7.22
CA ILE A 4 24.97 14.96 -7.38
C ILE A 4 23.59 15.30 -7.95
N GLN A 5 23.31 14.80 -9.15
CA GLN A 5 22.01 14.99 -9.80
C GLN A 5 21.00 14.06 -9.14
N PHE A 6 19.93 14.63 -8.60
CA PHE A 6 18.82 13.87 -8.07
C PHE A 6 17.90 13.41 -9.22
N PRO A 7 17.20 12.27 -9.05
CA PRO A 7 16.24 11.79 -10.03
C PRO A 7 15.16 12.83 -10.31
N THR A 8 14.91 13.11 -11.58
CA THR A 8 13.96 14.13 -12.03
C THR A 8 12.59 13.53 -12.35
N SER A 9 12.54 12.27 -12.77
CA SER A 9 11.31 11.54 -13.09
C SER A 9 11.21 10.25 -12.27
N VAL A 10 10.05 10.08 -11.61
CA VAL A 10 9.65 8.83 -10.96
C VAL A 10 8.29 8.45 -11.54
N GLU A 11 8.27 7.38 -12.32
CA GLU A 11 7.07 6.87 -12.99
C GLU A 11 6.59 5.60 -12.31
N PHE A 12 5.29 5.55 -12.00
CA PHE A 12 4.61 4.35 -11.54
C PHE A 12 3.76 3.82 -12.69
N LEU A 13 4.10 2.62 -13.15
CA LEU A 13 3.38 1.90 -14.18
C LEU A 13 2.74 0.67 -13.54
N ASP A 14 1.49 0.39 -13.90
CA ASP A 14 0.86 -0.86 -13.50
C ASP A 14 1.51 -2.03 -14.26
N GLY A 15 1.71 -3.14 -13.56
CA GLY A 15 2.23 -4.36 -14.16
C GLY A 15 1.24 -5.02 -15.13
N LYS A 16 1.74 -5.96 -15.92
CA LYS A 16 0.89 -6.77 -16.82
C LYS A 16 -0.06 -7.70 -16.06
N GLU A 17 0.32 -8.08 -14.84
CA GLU A 17 -0.44 -8.95 -13.95
C GLU A 17 -1.12 -8.17 -12.83
N PRO A 18 -2.28 -8.64 -12.32
CA PRO A 18 -2.92 -8.03 -11.17
C PRO A 18 -1.98 -8.06 -9.97
N ASN A 19 -1.97 -6.98 -9.17
CA ASN A 19 -1.13 -6.82 -7.96
C ASN A 19 0.38 -6.64 -8.22
N THR A 20 0.79 -6.51 -9.49
CA THR A 20 2.17 -6.20 -9.88
C THR A 20 2.28 -4.74 -10.30
N GLY A 21 3.37 -4.08 -9.92
CA GLY A 21 3.67 -2.69 -10.31
C GLY A 21 5.12 -2.55 -10.73
N LEU A 22 5.37 -1.58 -11.61
CA LEU A 22 6.70 -1.24 -12.10
C LEU A 22 7.00 0.22 -11.75
N VAL A 23 8.13 0.46 -11.10
CA VAL A 23 8.59 1.80 -10.72
C VAL A 23 9.85 2.11 -11.51
N SER A 24 9.84 3.19 -12.28
CA SER A 24 11.02 3.66 -13.00
C SER A 24 11.52 4.97 -12.40
N ILE A 25 12.81 5.01 -12.05
CA ILE A 25 13.49 6.18 -11.48
C ILE A 25 14.62 6.57 -12.43
N THR A 26 14.56 7.79 -12.96
CA THR A 26 15.54 8.30 -13.92
C THR A 26 15.62 9.84 -13.87
N PRO A 27 16.79 10.46 -14.12
CA PRO A 27 18.12 9.85 -14.18
C PRO A 27 18.74 9.71 -12.79
N CYS A 28 19.40 8.59 -12.52
CA CYS A 28 20.25 8.38 -11.35
C CYS A 28 21.70 8.61 -11.73
N GLN A 29 22.50 9.21 -10.85
CA GLN A 29 23.95 9.21 -11.04
C GLN A 29 24.49 7.77 -10.98
N GLN A 30 25.60 7.51 -11.67
CA GLN A 30 26.25 6.19 -11.68
C GLN A 30 26.45 5.65 -10.25
N GLY A 31 26.03 4.40 -10.02
CA GLY A 31 26.07 3.71 -8.72
C GLY A 31 24.87 3.99 -7.79
N TYR A 32 24.12 5.09 -8.01
CA TYR A 32 22.92 5.37 -7.20
C TYR A 32 21.74 4.47 -7.57
N GLY A 33 21.64 3.98 -8.82
CA GLY A 33 20.58 3.04 -9.20
C GLY A 33 20.62 1.77 -8.37
N ALA A 34 21.80 1.17 -8.22
CA ALA A 34 21.99 -0.03 -7.39
C ALA A 34 21.78 0.25 -5.89
N THR A 35 22.20 1.43 -5.42
CA THR A 35 22.08 1.82 -4.00
C THR A 35 20.60 2.00 -3.61
N LEU A 36 19.85 2.76 -4.41
CA LEU A 36 18.42 2.95 -4.21
C LEU A 36 17.67 1.62 -4.38
N GLY A 37 17.91 0.89 -5.46
CA GLY A 37 17.23 -0.38 -5.73
C GLY A 37 17.40 -1.40 -4.60
N ASN A 38 18.63 -1.58 -4.10
CA ASN A 38 18.90 -2.51 -3.01
C ASN A 38 18.29 -2.03 -1.67
N ALA A 39 18.40 -0.74 -1.34
CA ALA A 39 17.84 -0.19 -0.11
C ALA A 39 16.31 -0.37 -0.08
N LEU A 40 15.63 0.03 -1.16
CA LEU A 40 14.19 -0.07 -1.28
C LEU A 40 13.74 -1.54 -1.26
N ARG A 41 14.41 -2.42 -2.02
CA ARG A 41 14.12 -3.87 -2.05
C ARG A 41 14.18 -4.50 -0.67
N ARG A 42 15.19 -4.15 0.14
CA ARG A 42 15.33 -4.69 1.50
C ARG A 42 14.17 -4.28 2.40
N VAL A 43 13.74 -3.02 2.34
CA VAL A 43 12.65 -2.52 3.19
C VAL A 43 11.30 -3.07 2.74
N LEU A 44 11.05 -3.13 1.42
CA LEU A 44 9.84 -3.72 0.86
C LEU A 44 9.63 -5.17 1.33
N LEU A 45 10.68 -5.99 1.32
CA LEU A 45 10.56 -7.40 1.70
C LEU A 45 10.47 -7.64 3.22
N SER A 46 10.97 -6.72 4.05
CA SER A 46 11.18 -6.99 5.49
C SER A 46 10.28 -6.19 6.43
N SER A 47 10.02 -4.92 6.13
CA SER A 47 9.62 -3.94 7.14
C SER A 47 8.22 -3.37 6.92
N LEU A 48 7.53 -3.79 5.87
CA LEU A 48 6.18 -3.32 5.62
C LEU A 48 5.20 -3.94 6.64
N PRO A 49 4.29 -3.13 7.20
CA PRO A 49 3.22 -3.63 8.06
C PRO A 49 2.22 -4.42 7.22
N GLY A 50 1.75 -5.53 7.77
CA GLY A 50 0.68 -6.33 7.18
C GLY A 50 0.02 -7.21 8.21
N ALA A 51 -0.75 -8.20 7.75
CA ALA A 51 -1.49 -9.11 8.61
C ALA A 51 -1.29 -10.55 8.16
N ALA A 52 -1.29 -11.46 9.13
CA ALA A 52 -1.10 -12.88 8.91
C ALA A 52 -1.82 -13.70 9.98
N ALA A 53 -2.13 -14.95 9.65
CA ALA A 53 -2.65 -15.90 10.63
C ALA A 53 -1.56 -16.22 11.69
N GLU A 54 -1.91 -16.09 12.96
CA GLU A 54 -1.02 -16.30 14.10
C GLU A 54 -1.20 -17.65 14.78
N SER A 55 -2.44 -18.11 14.84
CA SER A 55 -2.79 -19.39 15.43
C SER A 55 -4.05 -19.95 14.80
N ILE A 56 -4.17 -21.27 14.89
CA ILE A 56 -5.32 -22.04 14.43
C ILE A 56 -5.79 -22.96 15.55
N ARG A 57 -7.10 -23.07 15.72
CA ARG A 57 -7.73 -24.04 16.62
C ARG A 57 -8.73 -24.84 15.81
N ILE A 58 -8.65 -26.16 15.91
CA ILE A 58 -9.57 -27.07 15.23
C ILE A 58 -10.17 -27.99 16.29
N GLU A 59 -11.49 -28.12 16.30
CA GLU A 59 -12.14 -29.00 17.26
C GLU A 59 -11.73 -30.47 17.04
N GLY A 60 -11.36 -31.15 18.12
CA GLY A 60 -10.91 -32.56 18.07
C GLY A 60 -9.43 -32.75 17.70
N VAL A 61 -8.70 -31.69 17.36
CA VAL A 61 -7.25 -31.73 17.09
C VAL A 61 -6.46 -31.16 18.27
N GLN A 62 -5.47 -31.90 18.74
CA GLN A 62 -4.61 -31.47 19.85
C GLN A 62 -3.24 -30.96 19.39
N HIS A 63 -2.77 -31.43 18.24
CA HIS A 63 -1.45 -31.11 17.70
C HIS A 63 -1.45 -31.12 16.17
N GLU A 64 -0.44 -30.52 15.58
CA GLU A 64 -0.28 -30.31 14.14
C GLU A 64 -0.08 -31.60 13.32
N PHE A 65 0.33 -32.69 13.95
CA PHE A 65 0.59 -33.98 13.28
C PHE A 65 -0.64 -34.90 13.18
N SER A 66 -1.83 -34.42 13.58
CA SER A 66 -3.05 -35.21 13.52
C SER A 66 -3.66 -35.20 12.11
N ALA A 67 -4.44 -36.23 11.80
CA ALA A 67 -5.37 -36.23 10.68
C ALA A 67 -6.80 -36.04 11.20
N ILE A 68 -7.65 -35.38 10.42
CA ILE A 68 -9.06 -35.17 10.76
C ILE A 68 -9.89 -36.20 9.97
N SER A 69 -10.73 -36.97 10.65
CA SER A 69 -11.60 -37.93 9.98
C SER A 69 -12.63 -37.21 9.12
N GLY A 70 -12.83 -37.67 7.88
CA GLY A 70 -13.74 -37.03 6.92
C GLY A 70 -13.18 -35.80 6.22
N VAL A 71 -11.86 -35.53 6.34
CA VAL A 71 -11.14 -34.47 5.61
C VAL A 71 -10.08 -35.11 4.71
N LEU A 72 -9.88 -34.55 3.52
CA LEU A 72 -8.89 -35.05 2.57
C LEU A 72 -7.45 -34.66 2.94
N GLU A 73 -7.27 -33.43 3.43
CA GLU A 73 -6.00 -32.85 3.83
C GLU A 73 -5.63 -33.18 5.29
N ASP A 74 -4.32 -33.27 5.58
CA ASP A 74 -3.83 -33.35 6.96
C ASP A 74 -3.76 -31.96 7.62
N VAL A 75 -3.56 -31.92 8.94
CA VAL A 75 -3.53 -30.63 9.67
C VAL A 75 -2.35 -29.76 9.23
N ILE A 76 -1.23 -30.35 8.80
CA ILE A 76 -0.06 -29.60 8.30
C ILE A 76 -0.41 -28.88 6.99
N GLN A 77 -1.05 -29.58 6.05
CA GLN A 77 -1.51 -29.03 4.78
C GLN A 77 -2.53 -27.91 5.01
N ILE A 78 -3.44 -28.09 5.97
CA ILE A 78 -4.39 -27.04 6.40
C ILE A 78 -3.62 -25.82 6.92
N ILE A 79 -2.62 -26.00 7.78
CA ILE A 79 -1.77 -24.92 8.28
C ILE A 79 -1.07 -24.19 7.12
N LEU A 80 -0.53 -24.93 6.15
CA LEU A 80 0.13 -24.36 4.96
C LEU A 80 -0.84 -23.55 4.08
N ASN A 81 -2.09 -23.99 3.94
CA ASN A 81 -3.12 -23.25 3.22
C ASN A 81 -3.53 -21.98 4.00
N VAL A 82 -3.69 -22.08 5.31
CA VAL A 82 -4.03 -20.95 6.19
C VAL A 82 -2.94 -19.86 6.16
N LYS A 83 -1.67 -20.23 6.02
CA LYS A 83 -0.57 -19.25 5.84
C LYS A 83 -0.67 -18.43 4.55
N GLN A 84 -1.41 -18.89 3.54
CA GLN A 84 -1.58 -18.18 2.28
C GLN A 84 -2.73 -17.15 2.33
N ILE A 85 -3.43 -17.02 3.46
CA ILE A 85 -4.50 -16.05 3.62
C ILE A 85 -3.92 -14.64 3.52
N ALA A 86 -4.45 -13.85 2.58
CA ALA A 86 -4.16 -12.45 2.44
C ALA A 86 -5.32 -11.66 3.08
N ALA A 87 -5.05 -11.03 4.23
CA ALA A 87 -6.03 -10.27 4.97
C ALA A 87 -5.55 -8.86 5.29
N ARG A 88 -6.49 -7.95 5.48
CA ARG A 88 -6.26 -6.60 6.00
C ARG A 88 -7.01 -6.48 7.31
N VAL A 89 -6.28 -6.16 8.37
CA VAL A 89 -6.84 -5.94 9.71
C VAL A 89 -6.88 -4.44 9.98
N HIS A 90 -8.05 -3.92 10.34
CA HIS A 90 -8.25 -2.49 10.59
C HIS A 90 -7.97 -2.09 12.06
N GLY A 91 -8.04 -3.06 12.99
CA GLY A 91 -7.69 -2.87 14.40
C GLY A 91 -6.22 -3.18 14.70
N ASP A 92 -5.79 -2.86 15.92
CA ASP A 92 -4.48 -3.26 16.44
C ASP A 92 -4.52 -4.54 17.28
N GLU A 93 -5.72 -4.98 17.69
CA GLU A 93 -5.91 -6.25 18.39
C GLU A 93 -6.05 -7.41 17.40
N PRO A 94 -5.51 -8.61 17.75
CA PRO A 94 -5.75 -9.81 16.95
C PRO A 94 -7.23 -10.14 16.86
N VAL A 95 -7.67 -10.55 15.66
CA VAL A 95 -9.06 -10.87 15.39
C VAL A 95 -9.21 -12.35 15.06
N THR A 96 -10.14 -13.01 15.75
CA THR A 96 -10.47 -14.42 15.47
C THR A 96 -11.63 -14.51 14.47
N ILE A 97 -11.45 -15.31 13.43
CA ILE A 97 -12.48 -15.71 12.48
C ILE A 97 -12.83 -17.19 12.71
N THR A 98 -14.11 -17.51 12.57
CA THR A 98 -14.70 -18.82 12.92
C THR A 98 -15.34 -19.44 11.69
N LEU A 99 -15.27 -20.75 11.60
CA LEU A 99 -15.95 -21.54 10.57
C LEU A 99 -16.67 -22.71 11.24
N SER A 100 -17.94 -22.91 10.88
CA SER A 100 -18.68 -24.13 11.18
C SER A 100 -19.27 -24.69 9.88
N LYS A 101 -18.73 -25.82 9.43
CA LYS A 101 -19.17 -26.49 8.19
C LYS A 101 -19.70 -27.89 8.50
N LYS A 102 -20.79 -28.26 7.83
CA LYS A 102 -21.38 -29.60 7.84
C LYS A 102 -21.62 -30.07 6.41
N GLY A 103 -21.39 -31.36 6.18
CA GLY A 103 -21.59 -31.99 4.87
C GLY A 103 -20.36 -31.91 3.98
N THR A 104 -20.41 -32.66 2.87
CA THR A 104 -19.32 -32.73 1.89
C THR A 104 -19.12 -31.44 1.11
N GLY A 105 -17.87 -31.18 0.72
CA GLY A 105 -17.52 -30.08 -0.17
C GLY A 105 -16.19 -29.40 0.16
N ASP A 106 -15.79 -28.52 -0.75
CA ASP A 106 -14.62 -27.67 -0.60
C ASP A 106 -14.93 -26.53 0.37
N VAL A 107 -14.02 -26.28 1.30
CA VAL A 107 -14.08 -25.16 2.23
C VAL A 107 -13.10 -24.09 1.76
N THR A 108 -13.64 -22.93 1.43
CA THR A 108 -12.86 -21.74 1.08
C THR A 108 -12.83 -20.75 2.23
N ILE A 109 -11.83 -19.88 2.25
CA ILE A 109 -11.70 -18.86 3.29
C ILE A 109 -12.88 -17.86 3.27
N GLY A 110 -13.52 -17.67 2.11
CA GLY A 110 -14.71 -16.84 1.96
C GLY A 110 -15.95 -17.35 2.72
N GLU A 111 -15.96 -18.62 3.15
CA GLU A 111 -17.05 -19.20 3.95
C GLU A 111 -16.93 -18.89 5.46
N PHE A 112 -15.80 -18.36 5.92
CA PHE A 112 -15.62 -18.01 7.32
C PHE A 112 -16.52 -16.83 7.71
N GLU A 113 -16.89 -16.79 8.99
CA GLU A 113 -17.71 -15.70 9.53
C GLU A 113 -16.96 -14.37 9.39
N LYS A 114 -17.60 -13.44 8.67
CA LYS A 114 -17.01 -12.12 8.41
C LYS A 114 -17.00 -11.30 9.68
N ASN A 115 -15.82 -10.84 10.08
CA ASN A 115 -15.66 -9.85 11.12
C ASN A 115 -15.47 -8.46 10.49
N ALA A 116 -16.11 -7.42 11.02
CA ALA A 116 -15.99 -6.06 10.48
C ALA A 116 -14.55 -5.51 10.53
N ASN A 117 -13.71 -6.06 11.42
CA ASN A 117 -12.32 -5.63 11.59
C ASN A 117 -11.33 -6.34 10.64
N VAL A 118 -11.77 -7.33 9.88
CA VAL A 118 -10.92 -8.12 8.97
C VAL A 118 -11.53 -8.17 7.58
N GLU A 119 -10.76 -7.72 6.59
CA GLU A 119 -11.09 -7.84 5.18
C GLU A 119 -10.21 -8.94 4.55
N ILE A 120 -10.84 -9.96 3.98
CA ILE A 120 -10.15 -11.06 3.30
C ILE A 120 -10.06 -10.72 1.81
N ILE A 121 -8.83 -10.68 1.29
CA ILE A 121 -8.55 -10.24 -0.08
C ILE A 121 -8.65 -11.39 -1.08
N ASN A 122 -8.35 -12.62 -0.66
CA ASN A 122 -8.39 -13.83 -1.48
C ASN A 122 -9.48 -14.83 -1.02
N PRO A 123 -10.78 -14.49 -1.12
CA PRO A 123 -11.89 -15.31 -0.63
C PRO A 123 -11.97 -16.72 -1.26
N GLU A 124 -11.42 -16.90 -2.46
CA GLU A 124 -11.38 -18.14 -3.21
C GLU A 124 -10.35 -19.16 -2.70
N LEU A 125 -9.48 -18.76 -1.77
CA LEU A 125 -8.44 -19.63 -1.24
C LEU A 125 -9.08 -20.85 -0.56
N LYS A 126 -8.79 -22.03 -1.11
CA LYS A 126 -9.22 -23.31 -0.55
C LYS A 126 -8.37 -23.67 0.67
N ILE A 127 -9.04 -23.95 1.79
CA ILE A 127 -8.39 -24.34 3.04
C ILE A 127 -8.37 -25.86 3.18
N LEU A 128 -9.50 -26.53 2.95
CA LEU A 128 -9.64 -27.98 3.05
C LEU A 128 -10.83 -28.52 2.24
N THR A 129 -10.94 -29.84 2.15
CA THR A 129 -12.01 -30.57 1.49
C THR A 129 -12.64 -31.56 2.46
N VAL A 130 -13.95 -31.46 2.66
CA VAL A 130 -14.72 -32.42 3.47
C VAL A 130 -15.24 -33.54 2.58
N THR A 131 -14.88 -34.78 2.91
CA THR A 131 -15.20 -35.98 2.13
C THR A 131 -16.33 -36.83 2.72
N ASP A 132 -16.69 -36.60 3.99
CA ASP A 132 -17.78 -37.30 4.67
C ASP A 132 -18.96 -36.37 4.96
N ASP A 133 -20.18 -36.80 4.64
CA ASP A 133 -21.41 -36.05 4.84
C ASP A 133 -21.78 -35.89 6.33
N ALA A 134 -21.31 -36.81 7.17
CA ALA A 134 -21.53 -36.77 8.62
C ALA A 134 -20.50 -35.92 9.37
N ALA A 135 -19.41 -35.50 8.72
CA ALA A 135 -18.37 -34.72 9.36
C ALA A 135 -18.85 -33.29 9.66
N GLN A 136 -18.58 -32.83 10.87
CA GLN A 136 -18.73 -31.43 11.28
C GLN A 136 -17.34 -30.89 11.61
N ILE A 137 -16.97 -29.79 10.96
CA ILE A 137 -15.69 -29.12 11.18
C ILE A 137 -15.97 -27.76 11.80
N ASN A 138 -15.40 -27.55 12.97
CA ASN A 138 -15.36 -26.25 13.63
C ASN A 138 -13.89 -25.82 13.74
N MET A 139 -13.58 -24.64 13.19
CA MET A 139 -12.23 -24.10 13.14
C MET A 139 -12.26 -22.61 13.50
N GLU A 140 -11.23 -22.18 14.22
CA GLU A 140 -10.98 -20.79 14.55
C GLU A 140 -9.57 -20.42 14.08
N ILE A 141 -9.44 -19.29 13.38
CA ILE A 141 -8.15 -18.75 12.94
C ILE A 141 -8.01 -17.37 13.55
N THR A 142 -6.92 -17.12 14.26
CA THR A 142 -6.61 -15.78 14.77
C THR A 142 -5.66 -15.10 13.80
N ILE A 143 -6.05 -13.91 13.33
CA ILE A 143 -5.28 -13.08 12.41
C ILE A 143 -4.79 -11.86 13.20
N GLY A 144 -3.48 -11.66 13.20
CA GLY A 144 -2.83 -10.53 13.84
C GLY A 144 -2.18 -9.59 12.83
N LYS A 145 -1.81 -8.41 13.32
CA LYS A 145 -1.08 -7.39 12.57
C LYS A 145 0.36 -7.36 13.06
N GLY A 146 1.30 -7.23 12.13
CA GLY A 146 2.72 -7.24 12.44
C GLY A 146 3.57 -6.77 11.27
N SER A 147 4.87 -6.98 11.38
CA SER A 147 5.85 -6.68 10.33
C SER A 147 6.87 -7.82 10.24
N GLY A 148 7.32 -8.13 9.03
CA GLY A 148 8.34 -9.14 8.79
C GLY A 148 7.85 -10.56 9.08
N TYR A 149 8.73 -11.38 9.65
CA TYR A 149 8.50 -12.79 9.95
C TYR A 149 8.63 -13.04 11.45
N MET A 150 7.66 -13.75 12.03
CA MET A 150 7.67 -14.13 13.44
C MET A 150 7.58 -15.66 13.56
N PRO A 151 8.66 -16.34 13.98
CA PRO A 151 8.65 -17.77 14.21
C PRO A 151 7.82 -18.14 15.43
N VAL A 152 7.31 -19.37 15.47
CA VAL A 152 6.50 -19.88 16.60
C VAL A 152 7.23 -19.80 17.93
N VAL A 153 8.55 -19.99 17.94
CA VAL A 153 9.38 -20.02 19.15
C VAL A 153 9.38 -18.68 19.90
N GLU A 154 9.21 -17.57 19.18
CA GLU A 154 9.18 -16.22 19.76
C GLU A 154 7.79 -15.83 20.27
N LYS A 155 6.76 -16.63 19.96
CA LYS A 155 5.38 -16.36 20.36
C LYS A 155 5.11 -16.85 21.77
N ASN A 156 4.26 -16.11 22.50
CA ASN A 156 3.80 -16.50 23.83
C ASN A 156 2.72 -17.60 23.75
N THR A 157 3.15 -18.83 23.52
CA THR A 157 2.24 -20.00 23.43
C THR A 157 1.65 -20.39 24.79
N LYS A 158 2.18 -19.86 25.91
CA LYS A 158 1.75 -20.23 27.28
C LYS A 158 0.38 -19.71 27.67
N GLU A 159 -0.11 -18.67 27.01
CA GLU A 159 -1.41 -18.06 27.29
C GLU A 159 -2.51 -18.57 26.35
N LEU A 160 -2.14 -19.42 25.38
CA LEU A 160 -3.09 -19.93 24.40
C LEU A 160 -3.99 -21.03 25.02
N PRO A 161 -5.28 -21.05 24.66
CA PRO A 161 -6.18 -22.14 25.05
C PRO A 161 -5.65 -23.51 24.63
N LEU A 162 -6.01 -24.54 25.39
CA LEU A 162 -5.70 -25.91 25.04
C LEU A 162 -6.31 -26.28 23.67
N GLY A 163 -5.49 -26.87 22.80
CA GLY A 163 -5.88 -27.22 21.41
C GLY A 163 -5.63 -26.11 20.38
N THR A 164 -5.10 -24.95 20.79
CA THR A 164 -4.64 -23.92 19.85
C THR A 164 -3.22 -24.22 19.39
N ILE A 165 -3.04 -24.34 18.08
CA ILE A 165 -1.75 -24.55 17.42
C ILE A 165 -1.24 -23.17 16.97
N ALA A 166 -0.10 -22.75 17.52
CA ALA A 166 0.59 -21.55 17.06
C ALA A 166 1.31 -21.83 15.74
N ILE A 167 1.19 -20.91 14.79
CA ILE A 167 1.84 -21.01 13.47
C ILE A 167 2.80 -19.84 13.30
N ASP A 168 3.87 -20.02 12.54
CA ASP A 168 4.73 -18.91 12.16
C ASP A 168 3.99 -17.99 11.20
N SER A 169 4.19 -16.69 11.39
CA SER A 169 3.45 -15.65 10.70
C SER A 169 4.37 -14.84 9.82
N LEU A 170 4.00 -14.75 8.54
CA LEU A 170 4.65 -13.91 7.56
C LEU A 170 3.74 -12.71 7.28
N TYR A 171 4.04 -11.57 7.88
CA TYR A 171 3.22 -10.36 7.78
C TYR A 171 3.50 -9.54 6.53
N THR A 172 4.58 -9.85 5.78
CA THR A 172 4.96 -9.04 4.61
C THR A 172 3.89 -9.15 3.51
N PRO A 173 3.36 -8.02 3.01
CA PRO A 173 2.38 -8.01 1.92
C PRO A 173 3.04 -8.18 0.54
N ILE A 174 4.37 -8.25 0.48
CA ILE A 174 5.17 -8.33 -0.74
C ILE A 174 5.56 -9.78 -1.00
N ARG A 175 5.32 -10.26 -2.23
CA ARG A 175 5.67 -11.61 -2.67
C ARG A 175 7.05 -11.65 -3.28
N ASP A 176 7.32 -10.74 -4.22
CA ASP A 176 8.61 -10.65 -4.88
C ASP A 176 8.95 -9.20 -5.25
N VAL A 177 10.26 -8.92 -5.31
CA VAL A 177 10.80 -7.64 -5.76
C VAL A 177 12.06 -7.89 -6.57
N GLY A 178 11.99 -7.51 -7.85
CA GLY A 178 13.13 -7.45 -8.76
C GLY A 178 13.52 -6.00 -9.04
N TYR A 179 14.79 -5.74 -9.34
CA TYR A 179 15.20 -4.48 -9.92
C TYR A 179 16.26 -4.71 -10.99
N ASP A 180 16.25 -3.83 -11.99
CA ASP A 180 17.24 -3.76 -13.06
C ASP A 180 17.78 -2.34 -13.17
N VAL A 181 19.06 -2.22 -13.52
CA VAL A 181 19.74 -0.93 -13.67
C VAL A 181 20.34 -0.88 -15.06
N GLU A 182 19.82 0.03 -15.88
CA GLU A 182 20.26 0.23 -17.26
C GLU A 182 20.96 1.59 -17.39
N LEU A 183 21.94 1.70 -18.28
CA LEU A 183 22.53 3.00 -18.61
C LEU A 183 21.57 3.81 -19.50
N THR A 184 21.41 5.09 -19.19
CA THR A 184 20.55 6.01 -19.91
C THR A 184 21.32 7.25 -20.33
N ARG A 185 20.92 7.81 -21.49
CA ARG A 185 21.50 9.03 -22.03
C ARG A 185 20.61 10.21 -21.69
N VAL A 186 21.18 11.23 -21.07
CA VAL A 186 20.52 12.51 -20.80
C VAL A 186 21.30 13.60 -21.51
N GLY A 187 20.73 14.14 -22.58
CA GLY A 187 21.39 15.14 -23.43
C GLY A 187 22.64 14.56 -24.13
N GLU A 188 23.81 15.08 -23.77
CA GLU A 188 25.11 14.64 -24.30
C GLU A 188 25.80 13.58 -23.43
N VAL A 189 25.34 13.40 -22.20
CA VAL A 189 25.94 12.54 -21.18
C VAL A 189 25.28 11.16 -21.19
N THR A 190 26.07 10.08 -21.20
CA THR A 190 25.59 8.70 -21.43
C THR A 190 25.78 7.75 -20.25
N ASP A 191 26.32 8.23 -19.13
CA ASP A 191 26.69 7.43 -17.95
C ASP A 191 25.69 7.52 -16.79
N TYR A 192 24.52 8.14 -17.01
CA TYR A 192 23.42 8.07 -16.06
C TYR A 192 22.81 6.67 -16.02
N GLU A 193 22.18 6.34 -14.90
CA GLU A 193 21.49 5.09 -14.67
C GLU A 193 19.97 5.31 -14.64
N LYS A 194 19.23 4.33 -15.16
CA LYS A 194 17.79 4.17 -15.01
C LYS A 194 17.55 2.95 -14.14
N LEU A 195 16.91 3.15 -13.00
CA LEU A 195 16.46 2.07 -12.13
C LEU A 195 15.04 1.69 -12.50
N THR A 196 14.80 0.41 -12.77
CA THR A 196 13.47 -0.15 -12.98
C THR A 196 13.21 -1.23 -11.93
N MET A 197 12.21 -1.04 -11.08
CA MET A 197 11.83 -2.00 -10.04
C MET A 197 10.49 -2.65 -10.37
N THR A 198 10.42 -3.98 -10.27
CA THR A 198 9.19 -4.76 -10.38
C THR A 198 8.80 -5.23 -8.99
N ILE A 199 7.58 -4.90 -8.56
CA ILE A 199 7.05 -5.19 -7.23
C ILE A 199 5.79 -6.06 -7.38
N GLU A 200 5.78 -7.24 -6.79
CA GLU A 200 4.60 -8.13 -6.72
C GLU A 200 4.03 -8.12 -5.29
N THR A 201 2.74 -7.82 -5.15
CA THR A 201 2.04 -7.78 -3.87
C THR A 201 1.01 -8.90 -3.77
N ASN A 202 0.59 -9.24 -2.55
CA ASN A 202 -0.52 -10.18 -2.32
C ASN A 202 -1.92 -9.53 -2.45
N GLY A 203 -2.01 -8.28 -2.91
CA GLY A 203 -3.25 -7.51 -3.07
C GLY A 203 -3.72 -6.76 -1.81
N THR A 204 -3.10 -6.97 -0.65
CA THR A 204 -3.45 -6.23 0.59
C THR A 204 -3.02 -4.76 0.55
N ILE A 205 -2.01 -4.44 -0.25
CA ILE A 205 -1.48 -3.09 -0.47
C ILE A 205 -1.19 -2.92 -1.97
N THR A 206 -1.36 -1.70 -2.49
CA THR A 206 -0.95 -1.42 -3.87
C THR A 206 0.57 -1.31 -3.97
N PRO A 207 1.20 -1.65 -5.11
CA PRO A 207 2.65 -1.48 -5.30
C PRO A 207 3.12 -0.03 -5.05
N LYS A 208 2.29 0.95 -5.43
CA LYS A 208 2.55 2.38 -5.20
C LYS A 208 2.57 2.73 -3.71
N ASP A 209 1.57 2.28 -2.96
CA ASP A 209 1.51 2.54 -1.52
C ASP A 209 2.63 1.81 -0.76
N ALA A 210 2.96 0.58 -1.18
CA ALA A 210 4.10 -0.16 -0.65
C ALA A 210 5.41 0.60 -0.84
N MET A 211 5.64 1.18 -2.03
CA MET A 211 6.79 2.02 -2.31
C MET A 211 6.83 3.28 -1.43
N SER A 212 5.68 3.93 -1.24
CA SER A 212 5.57 5.10 -0.36
C SER A 212 5.92 4.74 1.09
N HIS A 213 5.39 3.63 1.61
CA HIS A 213 5.67 3.17 2.97
C HIS A 213 7.15 2.80 3.15
N ALA A 214 7.73 2.07 2.20
CA ALA A 214 9.14 1.69 2.26
C ALA A 214 10.07 2.92 2.22
N THR A 215 9.75 3.91 1.38
CA THR A 215 10.52 5.16 1.31
C THR A 215 10.44 5.93 2.62
N LYS A 216 9.25 6.02 3.22
CA LYS A 216 9.05 6.69 4.52
C LYS A 216 9.89 6.02 5.61
N ILE A 217 9.88 4.69 5.70
CA ILE A 217 10.71 3.94 6.66
C ILE A 217 12.19 4.27 6.48
N LEU A 218 12.70 4.33 5.24
CA LEU A 218 14.10 4.69 4.98
C LEU A 218 14.40 6.14 5.39
N MET A 219 13.52 7.08 5.07
CA MET A 219 13.67 8.48 5.47
C MET A 219 13.72 8.62 6.99
N ASP A 220 12.84 7.92 7.72
CA ASP A 220 12.82 7.95 9.19
C ASP A 220 14.15 7.42 9.77
N HIS A 221 14.73 6.37 9.20
CA HIS A 221 16.05 5.86 9.61
C HIS A 221 17.18 6.86 9.29
N PHE A 222 17.18 7.45 8.10
CA PHE A 222 18.19 8.42 7.71
C PHE A 222 18.10 9.72 8.52
N ALA A 223 16.89 10.14 8.90
CA ALA A 223 16.68 11.30 9.77
C ALA A 223 17.36 11.12 11.14
N LEU A 224 17.23 9.93 11.74
CA LEU A 224 17.91 9.60 13.00
C LEU A 224 19.43 9.59 12.86
N ILE A 225 19.95 9.07 11.74
CA ILE A 225 21.39 9.07 11.46
C ILE A 225 21.92 10.49 11.27
N LEU A 226 21.17 11.34 10.57
CA LEU A 226 21.53 12.72 10.30
C LEU A 226 21.58 13.56 11.59
N ASP A 227 20.56 13.44 12.44
CA ASP A 227 20.50 14.10 13.74
C ASP A 227 21.69 13.68 14.63
N ALA A 228 21.99 12.37 14.69
CA ALA A 228 23.14 11.87 15.44
C ALA A 228 24.50 12.34 14.88
N ALA A 229 24.59 12.59 13.57
CA ALA A 229 25.78 13.14 12.93
C ALA A 229 25.95 14.66 13.15
N GLY A 230 25.00 15.32 13.85
CA GLY A 230 24.99 16.76 14.04
C GLY A 230 24.64 17.54 12.77
N GLY A 231 24.03 16.87 11.78
CA GLY A 231 23.49 17.52 10.61
C GLY A 231 22.09 18.05 10.91
N GLU A 232 21.79 19.27 10.46
CA GLU A 232 20.42 19.73 10.43
C GLU A 232 19.68 18.93 9.36
N SER A 233 18.51 18.38 9.70
CA SER A 233 17.59 17.86 8.69
C SER A 233 17.36 18.96 7.64
N PRO A 234 17.28 18.64 6.34
CA PRO A 234 16.71 19.58 5.38
C PRO A 234 15.23 19.75 5.72
N ALA A 235 14.95 20.50 6.77
CA ALA A 235 13.63 21.03 7.09
C ALA A 235 13.36 22.06 6.00
N GLU A 236 12.47 21.68 5.07
CA GLU A 236 11.67 22.57 4.22
C GLU A 236 12.36 23.90 3.91
N GLU A 237 13.37 23.89 3.02
CA GLU A 237 13.52 25.08 2.18
C GLU A 237 12.22 25.15 1.37
N GLU A 238 11.32 26.03 1.80
CA GLU A 238 10.24 26.54 0.96
C GLU A 238 10.85 26.82 -0.41
N THR A 239 10.51 25.99 -1.39
CA THR A 239 10.78 26.33 -2.77
C THR A 239 10.11 27.69 -2.98
N PRO A 240 10.86 28.77 -3.30
CA PRO A 240 10.19 29.99 -3.71
C PRO A 240 9.39 29.60 -4.95
N MET A 241 8.07 29.71 -4.84
CA MET A 241 7.15 29.54 -5.96
C MET A 241 7.73 30.30 -7.17
N PRO A 242 7.76 29.70 -8.37
CA PRO A 242 8.16 30.45 -9.54
C PRO A 242 7.25 31.67 -9.62
N ALA A 243 7.87 32.84 -9.71
CA ALA A 243 7.22 34.12 -9.88
C ALA A 243 6.11 33.98 -10.92
N GLU A 244 4.93 34.49 -10.56
CA GLU A 244 3.78 34.64 -11.42
C GLU A 244 4.23 35.12 -12.82
N GLU A 245 3.77 34.42 -13.84
CA GLU A 245 3.81 34.88 -15.22
C GLU A 245 3.32 36.34 -15.25
N GLU A 246 4.21 37.27 -15.60
CA GLU A 246 3.81 38.59 -16.05
C GLU A 246 2.88 38.39 -17.24
N ALA A 247 1.60 38.68 -17.01
CA ALA A 247 0.62 38.90 -18.05
C ALA A 247 1.16 39.97 -18.99
N VAL A 248 1.62 39.54 -20.17
CA VAL A 248 1.91 40.40 -21.31
C VAL A 248 0.59 41.07 -21.71
N SER A 249 0.43 42.34 -21.31
CA SER A 249 -0.56 43.23 -21.87
C SER A 249 -0.09 43.67 -23.26
N GLU A 250 -0.99 43.47 -24.23
CA GLU A 250 -1.06 44.02 -25.58
C GLU A 250 -0.24 45.31 -25.82
N ASP A 251 0.67 45.29 -26.79
CA ASP A 251 0.68 46.31 -27.85
C ASP A 251 1.46 45.84 -29.10
N ALA A 252 0.72 45.51 -30.14
CA ALA A 252 1.17 45.36 -31.53
C ALA A 252 -0.11 45.60 -32.35
N THR A 253 -0.26 46.61 -33.19
CA THR A 253 0.69 47.27 -34.07
C THR A 253 -0.06 48.44 -34.70
N GLU A 254 0.55 49.63 -34.73
CA GLU A 254 0.24 50.64 -35.72
C GLU A 254 0.67 50.11 -37.10
N ALA A 255 -0.27 49.99 -38.03
CA ALA A 255 0.01 49.96 -39.46
C ALA A 255 -0.80 51.09 -40.12
N PRO A 256 -0.25 51.79 -41.12
CA PRO A 256 -0.80 53.05 -41.60
C PRO A 256 -2.06 52.86 -42.46
N ALA A 257 -2.77 53.98 -42.60
CA ALA A 257 -4.02 54.18 -43.31
C ALA A 257 -4.12 53.56 -44.71
N GLU A 258 -5.33 53.08 -45.07
CA GLU A 258 -6.16 53.64 -46.16
C GLU A 258 -7.52 52.90 -46.27
N ASP A 259 -8.59 53.69 -46.12
CA ASP A 259 -9.88 53.70 -46.82
C ASP A 259 -10.89 52.52 -46.90
N VAL A 260 -12.16 52.97 -46.94
CA VAL A 260 -13.42 52.34 -47.39
C VAL A 260 -14.34 51.63 -46.35
N ALA A 261 -15.05 52.48 -45.60
CA ALA A 261 -16.51 52.64 -45.56
C ALA A 261 -17.51 51.45 -45.70
N VAL A 262 -18.53 51.51 -44.82
CA VAL A 262 -20.00 51.31 -45.02
C VAL A 262 -20.70 50.21 -44.16
N MET A 263 -21.40 50.73 -43.15
CA MET A 263 -22.78 50.47 -42.68
C MET A 263 -23.30 49.08 -42.26
N ALA A 264 -23.75 49.08 -40.99
CA ALA A 264 -25.11 48.77 -40.48
C ALA A 264 -25.65 47.33 -40.50
N SER A 265 -25.92 46.80 -39.29
CA SER A 265 -27.29 46.49 -38.84
C SER A 265 -27.33 46.14 -37.34
N SER A 266 -28.23 46.80 -36.65
CA SER A 266 -28.69 46.69 -35.25
C SER A 266 -29.65 45.52 -35.01
N GLU A 267 -29.75 45.03 -33.77
CA GLU A 267 -30.97 44.63 -32.99
C GLU A 267 -30.53 43.89 -31.70
N GLU A 268 -30.52 44.47 -30.50
CA GLU A 268 -31.58 44.72 -29.48
C GLU A 268 -31.98 43.53 -28.54
N LYS A 269 -31.53 43.65 -27.27
CA LYS A 269 -32.13 43.37 -25.93
C LYS A 269 -32.86 42.06 -25.56
N ALA A 270 -32.41 41.46 -24.44
CA ALA A 270 -33.14 41.16 -23.18
C ALA A 270 -32.15 40.42 -22.23
N GLY A 271 -31.96 40.64 -20.91
CA GLY A 271 -32.72 41.33 -19.87
C GLY A 271 -33.26 40.32 -18.84
N VAL A 272 -32.50 39.92 -17.81
CA VAL A 272 -32.99 39.40 -16.49
C VAL A 272 -31.91 39.62 -15.41
N GLU A 273 -32.34 40.11 -14.25
CA GLU A 273 -31.59 40.53 -13.05
C GLU A 273 -31.92 39.61 -11.85
N GLU A 274 -31.12 39.72 -10.77
CA GLU A 274 -31.30 39.20 -9.38
C GLU A 274 -31.01 37.69 -9.12
N GLU A 275 -30.43 37.24 -7.99
CA GLU A 275 -30.18 37.81 -6.65
C GLU A 275 -29.07 36.99 -5.92
N LYS A 276 -28.25 37.62 -5.06
CA LYS A 276 -27.27 36.97 -4.15
C LYS A 276 -27.83 36.86 -2.72
N PRO A 277 -27.64 35.76 -1.97
CA PRO A 277 -27.95 35.75 -0.53
C PRO A 277 -26.76 36.14 0.36
N LYS A 278 -27.09 36.88 1.42
CA LYS A 278 -26.25 37.49 2.46
C LYS A 278 -25.66 36.49 3.47
N LYS A 279 -24.42 36.77 3.91
CA LYS A 279 -23.77 36.23 5.13
C LYS A 279 -24.51 36.64 6.40
N ARG A 280 -24.68 35.72 7.36
CA ARG A 280 -25.06 35.99 8.76
C ARG A 280 -23.94 35.53 9.69
N GLY A 281 -23.48 36.44 10.56
CA GLY A 281 -22.39 36.21 11.50
C GLY A 281 -22.83 35.76 12.90
N ARG A 282 -21.94 34.96 13.51
CA ARG A 282 -21.37 35.00 14.87
C ARG A 282 -22.32 35.03 16.09
N LYS A 283 -22.08 34.11 17.04
CA LYS A 283 -21.97 34.41 18.48
C LYS A 283 -21.09 33.38 19.22
N LYS A 284 -20.04 33.88 19.86
CA LYS A 284 -19.23 33.21 20.90
C LYS A 284 -20.06 33.05 22.18
N LYS A 285 -19.87 31.96 22.91
CA LYS A 285 -20.11 31.88 24.36
C LYS A 285 -18.86 31.33 25.05
N THR A 286 -18.47 32.05 26.08
CA THR A 286 -17.33 31.84 26.97
C THR A 286 -17.75 30.99 28.17
N GLU A 287 -16.80 30.19 28.68
CA GLU A 287 -16.55 29.75 30.07
C GLU A 287 -17.70 29.34 31.00
N GLN A 288 -17.56 28.17 31.64
CA GLN A 288 -17.24 28.12 33.08
C GLN A 288 -16.72 26.74 33.50
N ALA A 289 -15.70 26.79 34.35
CA ALA A 289 -15.05 25.69 35.04
C ALA A 289 -15.90 25.10 36.17
N GLN A 290 -15.70 23.80 36.42
CA GLN A 290 -15.67 23.16 37.74
C GLN A 290 -14.63 22.03 37.69
#